data_AF-A0A3D3BNU0-F1
#
_entry.id   AF-A0A3D3BNU0-F1
#
_cell.length_a   1.000
_cell.length_b   1.000
_cell.length_c   1.000
_cell.angle_alpha   90.00
_cell.angle_beta   90.00
_cell.angle_gamma   90.00
#
_symmetry.space_group_name_H-M   'P 1'
#
loop_
_entity.id
_entity.type
_entity.pdbx_description
1 polymer ?
#
loop_
_entity_poly.entity_id
_entity_poly.type
_entity_poly.pdbx_seq_one_letter_code
_entity_poly.pdbx_strand_id
1 'polypeptide(L)'
;MTVRPFVAERPREYAPTPQPIHRRNAPPGLPPGPRSKVPGELLVRFQRDTPSFLLDMRNRYGPASSFFLGGQLFLGMFSPAMVHEITVAQQTSFIKGVGFERMRKVLGAGLLTNEEPIHLRHRRMMQPPFHRARLDAYAEEMSALSRATVDSWQVGSTIKLAPEMMRLTLLIVARTLFGTDADRYTDQIA
;
A
#
# COMPACT_ATOMS: atom_id res chain seq x y z
N MET A 1 -8.26 -25.99 -17.72
CA MET A 1 -8.13 -26.04 -16.24
C MET A 1 -8.79 -24.80 -15.66
N THR A 2 -9.91 -24.96 -14.96
CA THR A 2 -10.61 -23.85 -14.31
C THR A 2 -9.87 -23.52 -13.01
N VAL A 3 -9.02 -22.49 -13.02
CA VAL A 3 -8.34 -22.01 -11.81
C VAL A 3 -9.42 -21.51 -10.85
N ARG A 4 -9.64 -22.22 -9.74
CA ARG A 4 -10.47 -21.70 -8.66
C ARG A 4 -9.83 -20.40 -8.18
N PRO A 5 -10.59 -19.30 -8.03
CA PRO A 5 -10.05 -18.09 -7.42
C PRO A 5 -9.41 -18.45 -6.09
N PHE A 6 -8.27 -17.85 -5.76
CA PHE A 6 -7.67 -18.03 -4.45
C PHE A 6 -8.65 -17.50 -3.39
N VAL A 7 -9.37 -18.40 -2.74
CA VAL A 7 -10.25 -18.06 -1.62
C VAL A 7 -9.42 -18.20 -0.35
N ALA A 8 -8.75 -17.14 0.06
CA ALA A 8 -8.46 -17.00 1.49
C ALA A 8 -9.76 -16.61 2.16
N GLU A 9 -10.19 -17.36 3.18
CA GLU A 9 -11.24 -16.91 4.09
C GLU A 9 -10.66 -15.92 5.10
N ARG A 10 -11.46 -14.94 5.54
CA ARG A 10 -11.02 -14.00 6.57
C ARG A 10 -10.92 -14.78 7.89
N PRO A 11 -9.76 -14.83 8.57
CA PRO A 11 -9.62 -15.51 9.85
C PRO A 11 -10.65 -15.03 10.87
N ARG A 12 -11.20 -15.97 11.66
CA ARG A 12 -12.21 -15.68 12.70
C ARG A 12 -11.67 -14.80 13.83
N GLU A 13 -10.35 -14.77 14.00
CA GLU A 13 -9.66 -13.95 15.01
C GLU A 13 -9.63 -12.46 14.66
N TYR A 14 -9.94 -12.08 13.42
CA TYR A 14 -9.94 -10.67 13.02
C TYR A 14 -11.17 -9.95 13.54
N ALA A 15 -10.99 -8.66 13.85
CA ALA A 15 -12.11 -7.78 14.14
C ALA A 15 -13.11 -7.77 12.96
N PRO A 16 -14.42 -7.69 13.24
CA PRO A 16 -15.43 -7.69 12.19
C PRO A 16 -15.33 -6.42 11.34
N THR A 17 -15.55 -6.55 10.04
CA THR A 17 -15.62 -5.38 9.15
C THR A 17 -16.88 -4.58 9.46
N PRO A 18 -16.76 -3.28 9.82
CA PRO A 18 -17.93 -2.46 10.08
C PRO A 18 -18.73 -2.25 8.80
N GLN A 19 -20.05 -2.14 8.93
CA GLN A 19 -20.92 -1.83 7.81
C GLN A 19 -20.64 -0.40 7.31
N PRO A 20 -20.64 -0.18 5.98
CA PRO A 20 -20.39 1.14 5.44
C PRO A 20 -21.52 2.11 5.81
N ILE A 21 -21.15 3.32 6.24
CA ILE A 21 -22.10 4.40 6.49
C ILE A 21 -22.48 5.01 5.15
N HIS A 22 -23.77 4.95 4.82
CA HIS A 22 -24.31 5.57 3.61
C HIS A 22 -24.80 7.00 3.90
N ARG A 23 -24.87 7.83 2.86
CA ARG A 23 -25.30 9.24 2.97
C ARG A 23 -26.60 9.44 3.75
N ARG A 24 -27.59 8.57 3.55
CA ARG A 24 -28.89 8.60 4.25
C ARG A 24 -28.80 8.40 5.77
N ASN A 25 -27.74 7.75 6.24
CA ASN A 25 -27.55 7.35 7.63
C ASN A 25 -26.30 8.03 8.23
N ALA A 26 -25.79 9.08 7.58
CA ALA A 26 -24.59 9.76 8.04
C ALA A 26 -24.89 10.54 9.33
N PRO A 27 -24.03 10.46 10.36
CA PRO A 27 -24.24 11.20 11.59
C PRO A 27 -24.16 12.72 11.35
N PRO A 28 -24.82 13.54 12.19
CA PRO A 28 -24.62 14.98 12.15
C PRO A 28 -23.19 15.35 12.59
N GLY A 29 -22.75 16.58 12.28
CA GLY A 29 -21.45 17.10 12.74
C GLY A 29 -20.23 16.59 11.96
N LEU A 30 -20.41 16.04 10.76
CA LEU A 30 -19.29 15.65 9.91
C LEU A 30 -18.44 16.86 9.48
N PRO A 31 -17.11 16.68 9.32
CA PRO A 31 -16.24 17.70 8.74
C PRO A 31 -16.74 18.18 7.37
N PRO A 32 -16.42 19.41 6.95
CA PRO A 32 -16.81 19.91 5.64
C PRO A 32 -16.20 19.07 4.51
N GLY A 33 -16.81 19.11 3.34
CA GLY A 33 -16.26 18.41 2.19
C GLY A 33 -17.10 18.53 0.92
N PRO A 34 -16.62 17.94 -0.18
CA PRO A 34 -17.17 18.16 -1.50
C PRO A 34 -18.59 17.60 -1.61
N ARG A 35 -19.45 18.41 -2.20
CA ARG A 35 -20.77 17.99 -2.65
C ARG A 35 -20.79 18.10 -4.17
N SER A 36 -21.17 17.01 -4.83
CA SER A 36 -21.44 17.01 -6.27
C SER A 36 -22.94 16.83 -6.52
N LYS A 37 -23.46 17.59 -7.49
CA LYS A 37 -24.82 17.43 -8.02
C LYS A 37 -24.90 16.30 -9.06
N VAL A 38 -23.76 15.89 -9.63
CA VAL A 38 -23.67 14.86 -10.66
C VAL A 38 -23.40 13.50 -9.98
N PRO A 39 -24.30 12.52 -10.10
CA PRO A 39 -24.08 11.19 -9.53
C PRO A 39 -22.76 10.57 -10.03
N GLY A 40 -21.92 10.11 -9.10
CA GLY A 40 -20.67 9.42 -9.42
C GLY A 40 -19.47 10.31 -9.75
N GLU A 41 -19.63 11.63 -9.92
CA GLU A 41 -18.52 12.52 -10.30
C GLU A 41 -17.33 12.43 -9.34
N LEU A 42 -17.58 12.45 -8.02
CA LEU A 42 -16.52 12.35 -7.01
C LEU A 42 -15.80 11.00 -7.08
N LEU A 43 -16.51 9.92 -7.40
CA LEU A 43 -15.92 8.59 -7.57
C LEU A 43 -15.00 8.55 -8.80
N VAL A 44 -15.44 9.13 -9.92
CA VAL A 44 -14.62 9.23 -11.14
C VAL A 44 -13.39 10.09 -10.91
N ARG A 45 -13.54 11.25 -10.27
CA ARG A 45 -12.40 12.13 -9.91
C ARG A 45 -11.40 11.41 -9.02
N PHE A 46 -11.89 10.70 -7.99
CA PHE A 46 -11.06 9.90 -7.10
C PHE A 46 -10.30 8.79 -7.86
N GLN A 47 -10.96 8.04 -8.75
CA GLN A 47 -10.33 6.95 -9.49
C GLN A 47 -9.33 7.44 -10.55
N ARG A 48 -9.62 8.58 -11.19
CA ARG A 48 -8.75 9.14 -12.23
C ARG A 48 -7.44 9.69 -11.66
N ASP A 49 -7.51 10.36 -10.52
CA ASP A 49 -6.33 10.96 -9.87
C ASP A 49 -6.58 11.07 -8.36
N THR A 50 -6.33 9.96 -7.65
CA THR A 50 -6.50 9.90 -6.19
C THR A 50 -5.60 10.92 -5.46
N PRO A 51 -4.30 11.06 -5.78
CA PRO A 51 -3.45 12.05 -5.13
C PRO A 51 -3.98 13.49 -5.26
N SER A 52 -4.31 13.94 -6.48
CA SER A 52 -4.83 15.29 -6.69
C SER A 52 -6.17 15.48 -6.01
N PHE A 53 -7.06 14.47 -6.03
CA PHE A 53 -8.33 14.52 -5.32
C PHE A 53 -8.12 14.73 -3.82
N LEU A 54 -7.24 13.97 -3.16
CA LEU A 54 -6.98 14.09 -1.72
C LEU A 54 -6.29 15.41 -1.36
N LEU A 55 -5.39 15.91 -2.21
CA LEU A 55 -4.78 17.23 -2.03
C LEU A 55 -5.81 18.35 -2.14
N ASP A 56 -6.73 18.25 -3.11
CA ASP A 56 -7.85 19.18 -3.26
C ASP A 56 -8.74 19.19 -2.00
N MET A 57 -8.97 18.01 -1.41
CA MET A 57 -9.74 17.89 -0.17
C MET A 57 -9.07 18.63 0.99
N ARG A 58 -7.77 18.41 1.18
CA ARG A 58 -6.99 19.09 2.21
C ARG A 58 -6.99 20.61 2.00
N ASN A 59 -6.70 21.05 0.78
CA ASN A 59 -6.50 22.47 0.49
C ASN A 59 -7.80 23.27 0.59
N ARG A 60 -8.96 22.69 0.25
CA ARG A 60 -10.26 23.40 0.30
C ARG A 60 -11.00 23.27 1.62
N TYR A 61 -10.90 22.12 2.28
CA TYR A 61 -11.70 21.81 3.47
C TYR A 61 -10.88 21.71 4.75
N GLY A 62 -9.55 21.82 4.65
CA GLY A 62 -8.64 21.92 5.78
C GLY A 62 -8.18 20.57 6.33
N PRO A 63 -7.90 20.48 7.65
CA PRO A 63 -7.21 19.34 8.25
C PRO A 63 -8.05 18.05 8.31
N ALA A 64 -9.37 18.15 8.18
CA ALA A 64 -10.29 17.03 8.12
C ALA A 64 -11.39 17.30 7.11
N SER A 65 -11.76 16.29 6.32
CA SER A 65 -12.87 16.41 5.38
C SER A 65 -13.74 15.16 5.34
N SER A 66 -15.01 15.33 4.97
CA SER A 66 -15.91 14.20 4.73
C SER A 66 -16.41 14.20 3.29
N PHE A 67 -16.40 13.03 2.64
CA PHE A 67 -16.88 12.89 1.28
C PHE A 67 -17.51 11.53 1.05
N PHE A 68 -18.30 11.42 -0.02
CA PHE A 68 -19.00 10.19 -0.35
C PHE A 68 -18.52 9.64 -1.69
N LEU A 69 -18.02 8.41 -1.70
CA LEU A 69 -17.64 7.68 -2.91
C LEU A 69 -18.53 6.45 -3.04
N GLY A 70 -19.20 6.29 -4.19
CA GLY A 70 -20.17 5.19 -4.37
C GLY A 70 -21.29 5.18 -3.32
N GLY A 71 -21.63 6.34 -2.75
CA GLY A 71 -22.63 6.49 -1.69
C GLY A 71 -22.17 6.12 -0.28
N GLN A 72 -20.91 5.70 -0.11
CA GLN A 72 -20.29 5.37 1.19
C GLN A 72 -19.49 6.55 1.72
N LEU A 73 -19.56 6.79 3.03
CA LEU A 73 -18.84 7.86 3.73
C LEU A 73 -17.34 7.54 3.84
N PHE A 74 -16.52 8.51 3.51
CA PHE A 74 -15.08 8.54 3.73
C PHE A 74 -14.70 9.78 4.52
N LEU A 75 -13.73 9.62 5.40
CA LEU A 75 -13.15 10.71 6.19
C LEU A 75 -11.69 10.86 5.80
N GLY A 76 -11.30 12.05 5.32
CA GLY A 76 -9.92 12.42 5.06
C GLY A 76 -9.32 13.12 6.27
N MET A 77 -8.19 12.61 6.78
CA MET A 77 -7.48 13.16 7.94
C MET A 77 -6.10 13.60 7.49
N PHE A 78 -5.85 14.90 7.48
CA PHE A 78 -4.68 15.51 6.84
C PHE A 78 -3.75 16.24 7.82
N SER A 79 -4.19 16.47 9.07
CA SER A 79 -3.29 17.04 10.08
C SER A 79 -2.34 15.98 10.65
N PRO A 80 -1.08 16.34 11.00
CA PRO A 80 -0.14 15.42 11.63
C PRO A 80 -0.71 14.76 12.90
N ALA A 81 -1.43 15.53 13.73
CA ALA A 81 -2.04 15.03 14.95
C ALA A 81 -3.09 13.95 14.68
N MET A 82 -3.99 14.15 13.71
CA MET A 82 -5.00 13.16 13.37
C MET A 82 -4.41 11.91 12.70
N VAL A 83 -3.39 12.09 11.85
CA VAL A 83 -2.68 10.95 11.24
C VAL A 83 -1.99 10.12 12.32
N HIS A 84 -1.32 10.76 13.28
CA HIS A 84 -0.73 10.07 14.42
C HIS A 84 -1.79 9.37 15.27
N GLU A 85 -2.90 10.02 15.56
CA GLU A 85 -4.00 9.43 16.34
C GLU A 85 -4.47 8.12 15.69
N ILE A 86 -4.70 8.12 14.38
CA ILE A 86 -5.24 6.95 13.65
C ILE A 86 -4.18 5.86 13.45
N THR A 87 -2.95 6.24 13.12
CA THR A 87 -1.91 5.27 12.70
C THR A 87 -1.04 4.78 13.84
N VAL A 88 -1.06 5.45 14.99
CA VAL A 88 -0.22 5.13 16.16
C VAL A 88 -1.05 5.01 17.44
N ALA A 89 -1.66 6.11 17.90
CA ALA A 89 -2.25 6.17 19.24
C ALA A 89 -3.48 5.25 19.38
N GLN A 90 -4.31 5.18 18.34
CA GLN A 90 -5.56 4.41 18.30
C GLN A 90 -5.54 3.35 17.20
N GLN A 91 -4.37 2.89 16.76
CA GLN A 91 -4.27 1.94 15.64
C GLN A 91 -5.13 0.67 15.84
N THR A 92 -5.34 0.24 17.09
CA THR A 92 -6.13 -0.95 17.44
C THR A 92 -7.64 -0.73 17.31
N SER A 93 -8.08 0.53 17.23
CA SER A 93 -9.48 0.91 16.99
C SER A 93 -9.84 0.93 15.50
N PHE A 94 -8.86 0.72 14.61
CA PHE A 94 -9.05 0.68 13.17
C PHE A 94 -8.65 -0.68 12.59
N ILE A 95 -9.36 -1.09 11.54
CA ILE A 95 -8.99 -2.25 10.74
C ILE A 95 -8.47 -1.82 9.38
N LYS A 96 -7.77 -2.72 8.68
CA LYS A 96 -7.44 -2.49 7.29
C LYS A 96 -8.74 -2.42 6.48
N GLY A 97 -8.88 -1.36 5.69
CA GLY A 97 -10.11 -1.09 4.96
C GLY A 97 -10.42 -2.13 3.88
N VAL A 98 -11.61 -2.04 3.29
CA VAL A 98 -12.12 -2.95 2.24
C VAL A 98 -11.19 -3.17 1.04
N GLY A 99 -10.25 -2.24 0.79
CA GLY A 99 -9.21 -2.40 -0.22
C GLY A 99 -8.29 -3.59 0.06
N PHE A 100 -7.92 -3.82 1.32
CA PHE A 100 -7.08 -4.95 1.71
C PHE A 100 -7.81 -6.29 1.59
N GLU A 101 -9.11 -6.34 1.88
CA GLU A 101 -9.93 -7.53 1.64
C GLU A 101 -10.03 -7.88 0.15
N ARG A 102 -10.06 -6.88 -0.74
CA ARG A 102 -9.99 -7.11 -2.19
C ARG A 102 -8.62 -7.62 -2.59
N MET A 103 -7.55 -7.01 -2.09
CA MET A 103 -6.18 -7.46 -2.36
C MET A 103 -5.94 -8.90 -1.88
N ARG A 104 -6.53 -9.29 -0.74
CA ARG A 104 -6.44 -10.65 -0.19
C ARG A 104 -6.98 -11.74 -1.13
N LYS A 105 -7.96 -11.41 -1.98
CA LYS A 105 -8.47 -12.34 -3.01
C LYS A 105 -7.49 -12.55 -4.17
N VAL A 106 -6.56 -11.62 -4.37
CA VAL A 106 -5.59 -11.64 -5.48
C VAL A 106 -4.22 -12.12 -5.00
N LEU A 107 -3.73 -11.54 -3.90
CA LEU A 107 -2.40 -11.80 -3.33
C LEU A 107 -2.40 -12.90 -2.28
N GLY A 108 -3.58 -13.33 -1.85
CA GLY A 108 -3.76 -14.30 -0.79
C GLY A 108 -3.53 -13.77 0.62
N ALA A 109 -3.38 -14.69 1.57
CA ALA A 109 -3.10 -14.39 2.97
C ALA A 109 -1.60 -14.25 3.19
N GLY A 110 -1.14 -13.06 3.56
CA GLY A 110 0.27 -12.74 3.73
C GLY A 110 0.46 -11.47 4.55
N LEU A 111 1.72 -11.06 4.76
CA LEU A 111 2.04 -9.94 5.65
C LEU A 111 1.26 -8.65 5.30
N LEU A 112 1.11 -8.35 4.01
CA LEU A 112 0.35 -7.18 3.55
C LEU A 112 -1.15 -7.27 3.89
N THR A 113 -1.75 -8.44 3.69
CA THR A 113 -3.21 -8.65 3.75
C THR A 113 -3.71 -9.15 5.10
N ASN A 114 -2.82 -9.64 5.97
CA ASN A 114 -3.16 -10.06 7.31
C ASN A 114 -3.44 -8.86 8.23
N GLU A 115 -4.33 -9.06 9.19
CA GLU A 115 -4.64 -8.14 10.28
C GLU A 115 -4.18 -8.72 11.61
N GLU A 116 -4.29 -7.94 12.68
CA GLU A 116 -3.95 -8.43 14.01
C GLU A 116 -4.92 -9.54 14.48
N PRO A 117 -4.42 -10.55 15.21
CA PRO A 117 -3.05 -10.71 15.76
C PRO A 117 -2.05 -11.41 14.81
N ILE A 118 -2.53 -11.96 13.69
CA ILE A 118 -1.72 -12.78 12.77
C ILE A 118 -0.63 -11.93 12.11
N HIS A 119 -0.96 -10.68 11.75
CA HIS A 119 -0.02 -9.73 11.19
C HIS A 119 1.21 -9.54 12.09
N LEU A 120 1.04 -9.28 13.39
CA LEU A 120 2.17 -9.12 14.32
C LEU A 120 3.03 -10.39 14.40
N ARG A 121 2.41 -11.57 14.45
CA ARG A 121 3.14 -12.85 14.47
C ARG A 121 3.98 -13.02 13.21
N HIS A 122 3.39 -12.79 12.03
CA HIS A 122 4.08 -12.91 10.75
C HIS A 122 5.17 -11.85 10.60
N ARG A 123 4.91 -10.61 11.03
CA ARG A 123 5.90 -9.54 11.03
C ARG A 123 7.12 -9.91 11.87
N ARG A 124 6.92 -10.46 13.08
CA ARG A 124 8.02 -10.91 13.94
C ARG A 124 8.84 -12.04 13.30
N MET A 125 8.20 -12.99 12.63
CA MET A 125 8.90 -14.05 11.90
C MET A 125 9.74 -13.51 10.73
N MET A 126 9.28 -12.44 10.08
CA MET A 126 9.97 -11.81 8.94
C MET A 126 11.01 -10.75 9.34
N GLN A 127 11.11 -10.34 10.61
CA GLN A 127 12.06 -9.33 11.06
C GLN A 127 13.55 -9.72 11.01
N PRO A 128 13.98 -10.98 11.26
CA PRO A 128 15.40 -11.30 11.40
C PRO A 128 16.29 -10.92 10.20
N PRO A 129 15.86 -11.08 8.93
CA PRO A 129 16.62 -10.58 7.77
C PRO A 129 16.84 -9.06 7.78
N PHE A 130 16.03 -8.29 8.49
CA PHE A 130 16.12 -6.83 8.57
C PHE A 130 16.87 -6.33 9.83
N HIS A 131 17.53 -7.22 10.57
CA HIS A 131 18.41 -6.81 11.66
C HIS A 131 19.66 -6.09 11.13
N ARG A 132 20.16 -5.12 11.92
CA ARG A 132 21.27 -4.24 11.52
C ARG A 132 22.48 -4.95 10.89
N ALA A 133 22.92 -6.07 11.47
CA ALA A 133 24.05 -6.84 10.95
C ALA A 133 23.84 -7.38 9.52
N ARG A 134 22.59 -7.62 9.10
CA ARG A 134 22.25 -8.00 7.73
C ARG A 134 22.15 -6.79 6.81
N LEU A 135 21.66 -5.67 7.33
CA LEU A 135 21.51 -4.43 6.55
C LEU A 135 22.85 -3.88 6.05
N ASP A 136 23.92 -3.99 6.83
CA ASP A 136 25.25 -3.54 6.41
C ASP A 136 25.72 -4.33 5.17
N ALA A 137 25.59 -5.66 5.19
CA ALA A 137 25.89 -6.52 4.02
C ALA A 137 24.96 -6.24 2.83
N TYR A 138 23.67 -5.96 3.08
CA TYR A 138 22.74 -5.59 2.03
C TYR A 138 23.11 -4.25 1.37
N ALA A 139 23.56 -3.27 2.15
CA ALA A 139 23.99 -1.97 1.63
C ALA A 139 25.23 -2.10 0.73
N GLU A 140 26.18 -2.96 1.09
CA GLU A 140 27.34 -3.29 0.25
C GLU A 140 26.91 -3.92 -1.08
N GLU A 141 26.05 -4.94 -1.03
CA GLU A 141 25.52 -5.64 -2.21
C GLU A 141 24.73 -4.69 -3.11
N MET A 142 23.81 -3.90 -2.54
CA MET A 142 23.04 -2.88 -3.25
C MET A 142 23.95 -1.88 -3.96
N SER A 143 25.01 -1.44 -3.28
CA SER A 143 25.96 -0.48 -3.84
C SER A 143 26.78 -1.08 -4.98
N ALA A 144 27.21 -2.34 -4.84
CA ALA A 144 27.94 -3.06 -5.89
C ALA A 144 27.08 -3.25 -7.14
N LEU A 145 25.84 -3.72 -6.98
CA LEU A 145 24.89 -3.93 -8.07
C LEU A 145 24.50 -2.63 -8.77
N SER A 146 24.31 -1.55 -7.99
CA SER A 146 24.01 -0.23 -8.54
C SER A 146 25.17 0.31 -9.37
N ARG A 147 26.42 0.18 -8.89
CA ARG A 147 27.62 0.55 -9.65
C ARG A 147 27.74 -0.26 -10.93
N ALA A 148 27.67 -1.59 -10.85
CA ALA A 148 27.75 -2.45 -12.02
C ALA A 148 26.66 -2.12 -13.07
N THR A 149 25.46 -1.77 -12.61
CA THR A 149 24.37 -1.35 -13.50
C THR A 149 24.71 -0.03 -14.21
N VAL A 150 25.16 0.98 -13.47
CA VAL A 150 25.54 2.28 -14.06
C VAL A 150 26.74 2.13 -15.00
N ASP A 151 27.73 1.33 -14.62
CA ASP A 151 28.94 1.07 -15.42
C ASP A 151 28.63 0.34 -16.74
N SER A 152 27.50 -0.38 -16.81
CA SER A 152 27.03 -1.03 -18.04
C SER A 152 26.41 -0.04 -19.04
N TRP A 153 26.04 1.16 -18.60
CA TRP A 153 25.42 2.15 -19.46
C TRP A 153 26.47 2.86 -20.32
N GLN A 154 26.15 3.06 -21.60
CA GLN A 154 27.03 3.79 -22.50
C GLN A 154 26.92 5.30 -22.25
N VAL A 155 28.06 5.96 -22.09
CA VAL A 155 28.11 7.43 -21.94
C VAL A 155 27.49 8.10 -23.16
N GLY A 156 26.58 9.05 -22.91
CA GLY A 156 25.84 9.77 -23.95
C GLY A 156 24.60 9.03 -24.47
N SER A 157 24.31 7.82 -23.99
CA SER A 157 23.09 7.10 -24.34
C SER A 157 21.88 7.58 -23.52
N THR A 158 20.68 7.37 -24.07
CA THR A 158 19.41 7.56 -23.36
C THR A 158 18.87 6.20 -22.93
N ILE A 159 18.50 6.07 -21.66
CA ILE A 159 17.91 4.86 -21.10
C ILE A 159 16.48 5.09 -20.62
N LYS A 160 15.68 4.02 -20.55
CA LYS A 160 14.39 4.05 -19.87
C LYS A 160 14.60 3.76 -18.38
N LEU A 161 14.68 4.80 -17.57
CA LEU A 161 15.03 4.66 -16.14
C LEU A 161 14.07 3.75 -15.35
N ALA A 162 12.75 3.81 -15.60
CA ALA A 162 11.79 3.03 -14.83
C ALA A 162 11.97 1.49 -14.97
N PRO A 163 12.05 0.92 -16.19
CA PRO A 163 12.43 -0.48 -16.39
C PRO A 163 13.79 -0.84 -15.77
N GLU A 164 14.81 0.01 -15.93
CA GLU A 164 16.14 -0.24 -15.35
C GLU A 164 16.12 -0.30 -13.82
N MET A 165 15.39 0.62 -13.17
CA MET A 165 15.22 0.61 -11.73
C MET A 165 14.42 -0.60 -11.25
N MET A 166 13.42 -1.07 -12.03
CA MET A 166 12.70 -2.30 -11.72
C MET A 166 13.64 -3.52 -11.75
N ARG A 167 14.41 -3.67 -12.84
CA ARG A 167 15.41 -4.74 -13.00
C ARG A 167 16.42 -4.73 -11.85
N LEU A 168 17.02 -3.57 -11.57
CA LEU A 168 18.00 -3.41 -10.48
C LEU A 168 17.39 -3.75 -9.12
N THR A 169 16.18 -3.26 -8.82
CA THR A 169 15.53 -3.52 -7.53
C THR A 169 15.18 -4.99 -7.35
N LEU A 170 14.70 -5.66 -8.40
CA LEU A 170 14.44 -7.11 -8.35
C LEU A 170 15.72 -7.91 -8.16
N LEU A 171 16.80 -7.55 -8.85
CA LEU A 171 18.11 -8.19 -8.68
C LEU A 171 18.65 -8.02 -7.26
N ILE A 172 18.54 -6.80 -6.70
CA ILE A 172 18.90 -6.52 -5.30
C ILE A 172 18.09 -7.42 -4.36
N VAL A 173 16.77 -7.49 -4.54
CA VAL A 173 15.88 -8.31 -3.69
C VAL A 173 16.24 -9.79 -3.81
N ALA A 174 16.48 -10.29 -5.03
CA ALA A 174 16.91 -11.66 -5.30
C ALA A 174 18.18 -12.01 -4.51
N ARG A 175 19.23 -11.19 -4.65
CA ARG A 175 20.52 -11.46 -4.01
C ARG A 175 20.51 -11.30 -2.51
N THR A 176 19.83 -10.28 -1.99
CA THR A 176 19.83 -9.96 -0.56
C THR A 176 18.91 -10.87 0.25
N LEU A 177 17.74 -11.25 -0.29
CA LEU A 177 16.76 -12.04 0.46
C LEU A 177 16.77 -13.53 0.12
N PHE A 178 17.17 -13.92 -1.10
CA PHE A 178 17.10 -15.32 -1.56
C PHE A 178 18.48 -15.92 -1.91
N GLY A 179 19.52 -15.11 -2.03
CA GLY A 179 20.87 -15.54 -2.38
C GLY A 179 21.14 -15.58 -3.88
N THR A 180 22.37 -15.92 -4.25
CA THR A 180 22.94 -15.73 -5.60
C THR A 180 22.31 -16.57 -6.71
N ASP A 181 21.59 -17.64 -6.40
CA ASP A 181 20.95 -18.49 -7.41
C ASP A 181 19.63 -17.90 -7.93
N ALA A 182 19.07 -16.89 -7.26
CA ALA A 182 17.82 -16.25 -7.65
C ALA A 182 17.96 -15.29 -8.85
N ASP A 183 19.18 -14.86 -9.18
CA ASP A 183 19.48 -13.89 -10.25
C ASP A 183 18.93 -14.32 -11.61
N ARG A 184 18.95 -15.65 -11.88
CA ARG A 184 18.52 -16.26 -13.14
C ARG A 184 17.04 -16.07 -13.47
N TYR A 185 16.21 -15.69 -12.49
CA TYR A 185 14.77 -15.51 -12.66
C TYR A 185 14.36 -14.05 -12.84
N THR A 186 15.28 -13.10 -12.67
CA THR A 186 14.97 -11.65 -12.68
C THR A 186 14.54 -11.17 -14.06
N ASP A 187 15.16 -11.68 -15.13
CA ASP A 187 14.84 -11.30 -16.52
C ASP A 187 13.46 -11.76 -16.99
N GLN A 188 12.84 -12.72 -16.29
CA GLN A 188 11.49 -13.21 -16.60
C GLN A 188 10.39 -12.40 -15.91
N ILE A 189 10.75 -11.56 -14.93
CA ILE A 189 9.82 -10.83 -14.07
C ILE A 189 9.83 -9.31 -14.38
N ALA A 190 10.97 -8.79 -14.84
CA ALA A 190 11.15 -7.39 -15.24
C ALA A 190 10.51 -7.07 -16.61
#